data_AF-A0A3C0TBI7-F1
#
_entry.id   AF-A0A3C0TBI7-F1
#
_cell.length_a   1.000
_cell.length_b   1.000
_cell.length_c   1.000
_cell.angle_alpha   90.00
_cell.angle_beta   90.00
_cell.angle_gamma   90.00
#
_symmetry.space_group_name_H-M   'P 1'
#
loop_
_entity.id
_entity.type
_entity.pdbx_description
1 polymer ?
#
loop_
_entity_poly.entity_id
_entity_poly.type
_entity_poly.pdbx_seq_one_letter_code
_entity_poly.pdbx_strand_id
1 'polypeptide(L)'
;LYVLRARNPNLPPKAVEIVKEEVHAMVLEEDRKESLEKEIYPIYAKYLTLAELKGLIEFNESAAGRKANQVMPKLMQESMDAAQTWARELGPGLSKRVLRHFADEGIDINE
;
A
#
# COMPACT_ATOMS: atom_id res chain seq x y z
N LEU A 1 11.64 -10.24 15.55
CA LEU A 1 12.62 -9.33 16.20
C LEU A 1 11.98 -8.18 17.00
N TYR A 2 10.99 -7.47 16.46
CA TYR A 2 10.37 -6.30 17.12
C TYR A 2 9.81 -6.61 18.53
N VAL A 3 9.04 -7.69 18.65
CA VAL A 3 8.42 -8.13 19.92
C VAL A 3 9.47 -8.45 21.01
N LEU A 4 10.65 -8.94 20.62
CA LEU A 4 11.71 -9.32 21.57
C LEU A 4 12.60 -8.12 21.94
N ARG A 5 12.89 -7.22 21.01
CA ARG A 5 13.61 -5.97 21.29
C ARG A 5 12.81 -5.03 22.20
N ALA A 6 11.48 -5.03 22.09
CA ALA A 6 10.59 -4.30 22.99
C ALA A 6 10.69 -4.80 24.45
N ARG A 7 11.09 -6.06 24.66
CA ARG A 7 11.22 -6.68 25.99
C ARG A 7 12.65 -6.65 26.53
N ASN A 8 13.64 -6.68 25.66
CA ASN A 8 15.04 -6.47 26.03
C ASN A 8 15.77 -5.71 24.90
N PRO A 9 16.12 -4.43 25.10
CA PRO A 9 16.80 -3.65 24.07
C PRO A 9 18.25 -4.12 23.81
N ASN A 10 18.87 -4.83 24.76
CA ASN A 10 20.25 -5.32 24.67
C ASN A 10 20.29 -6.84 24.43
N LEU A 11 19.62 -7.30 23.36
CA LEU A 11 19.68 -8.72 22.99
C LEU A 11 21.13 -9.12 22.61
N PRO A 12 21.66 -10.23 23.17
CA PRO A 12 22.92 -10.78 22.71
C PRO A 12 22.88 -11.08 21.20
N PRO A 13 23.98 -10.92 20.45
CA PRO A 13 24.02 -11.22 19.01
C PRO A 13 23.52 -12.62 18.67
N LYS A 14 23.86 -13.62 19.50
CA LYS A 14 23.39 -15.01 19.36
C LYS A 14 21.86 -15.14 19.42
N ALA A 15 21.20 -14.35 20.28
CA ALA A 15 19.74 -14.36 20.38
C ALA A 15 19.08 -13.74 19.13
N VAL A 16 19.70 -12.71 18.54
CA VAL A 16 19.23 -12.14 17.28
C VAL A 16 19.36 -13.15 16.14
N GLU A 17 20.45 -13.91 16.11
CA GLU A 17 20.68 -14.90 15.06
C GLU A 17 19.69 -16.06 15.14
N ILE A 18 19.48 -16.63 16.33
CA ILE A 18 18.46 -17.67 16.55
C ILE A 18 17.09 -17.20 16.06
N VAL A 19 16.69 -15.96 16.36
CA VAL A 19 15.39 -15.44 15.90
C VAL A 19 15.31 -15.34 14.38
N LYS A 20 16.40 -14.99 13.70
CA LYS A 20 16.41 -14.95 12.23
C LYS A 20 16.30 -16.36 11.66
N GLU A 21 17.07 -17.31 12.20
CA GLU A 21 17.05 -18.71 11.78
C GLU A 21 15.63 -19.31 11.92
N GLU A 22 15.00 -19.13 13.08
CA GLU A 22 13.64 -19.61 13.33
C GLU A 22 12.59 -18.96 12.43
N VAL A 23 12.67 -17.63 12.23
CA VAL A 23 11.76 -16.93 11.30
C VAL A 23 11.94 -17.45 9.88
N HIS A 24 13.19 -17.65 9.44
CA HIS A 24 13.47 -18.16 8.11
C HIS A 24 12.95 -19.59 7.94
N ALA A 25 13.22 -20.48 8.92
CA ALA A 25 12.74 -21.85 8.92
C ALA A 25 11.21 -21.91 8.84
N MET A 26 10.51 -21.11 9.65
CA MET A 26 9.05 -21.04 9.65
C MET A 26 8.49 -20.55 8.31
N VAL A 27 9.08 -19.50 7.72
CA VAL A 27 8.66 -19.00 6.40
C VAL A 27 8.83 -20.08 5.34
N LEU A 28 9.97 -20.78 5.31
CA LEU A 28 10.19 -21.88 4.38
C LEU A 28 9.24 -23.06 4.62
N GLU A 29 8.89 -23.36 5.87
CA GLU A 29 7.90 -24.38 6.21
C GLU A 29 6.51 -24.05 5.70
N GLU A 30 6.09 -22.79 5.82
CA GLU A 30 4.79 -22.31 5.33
C GLU A 30 4.74 -22.21 3.81
N ASP A 31 5.81 -21.73 3.18
CA ASP A 31 5.99 -21.68 1.72
C ASP A 31 5.84 -23.08 1.10
N ARG A 32 6.48 -24.09 1.69
CA ARG A 32 6.32 -25.51 1.27
C ARG A 32 4.89 -26.05 1.39
N LYS A 33 4.04 -25.44 2.22
CA LYS A 33 2.63 -25.84 2.37
C LYS A 33 1.72 -25.16 1.33
N GLU A 34 2.29 -24.29 0.49
CA GLU A 34 1.57 -23.40 -0.42
C GLU A 34 0.47 -22.61 0.33
N SER A 35 0.71 -22.27 1.60
CA SER A 35 -0.34 -21.71 2.46
C SER A 35 -0.70 -20.29 2.03
N LEU A 36 0.26 -19.52 1.52
CA LEU A 36 0.03 -18.18 1.01
C LEU A 36 -0.64 -18.21 -0.37
N GLU A 37 -0.19 -19.10 -1.27
CA GLU A 37 -0.75 -19.28 -2.60
C GLU A 37 -2.23 -19.65 -2.55
N LYS A 38 -2.62 -20.52 -1.62
CA LYS A 38 -4.03 -20.90 -1.40
C LYS A 38 -4.92 -19.72 -1.03
N GLU A 39 -4.38 -18.71 -0.36
CA GLU A 39 -5.10 -17.47 -0.04
C GLU A 39 -5.07 -16.48 -1.21
N ILE A 40 -3.98 -16.42 -1.98
CA ILE A 40 -3.81 -15.46 -3.09
C ILE A 40 -4.57 -15.89 -4.35
N TYR A 41 -4.54 -17.17 -4.73
CA TYR A 41 -5.15 -17.64 -5.98
C TYR A 41 -6.65 -17.32 -6.08
N PRO A 42 -7.48 -17.52 -5.05
CA PRO A 42 -8.90 -17.14 -5.10
C PRO A 42 -9.11 -15.64 -5.30
N ILE A 43 -8.20 -14.78 -4.79
CA ILE A 43 -8.29 -13.33 -4.98
C ILE A 43 -8.10 -12.99 -6.46
N TYR A 44 -7.09 -13.56 -7.11
CA TYR A 44 -6.87 -13.36 -8.55
C TYR A 44 -8.02 -13.93 -9.39
N ALA A 45 -8.46 -15.16 -9.07
CA ALA A 45 -9.57 -15.82 -9.77
C ALA A 45 -10.91 -15.08 -9.63
N LYS A 46 -11.10 -14.28 -8.57
CA LYS A 46 -12.28 -13.44 -8.38
C LYS A 46 -12.36 -12.29 -9.40
N TYR A 47 -11.23 -11.75 -9.83
CA TYR A 47 -11.18 -10.54 -10.66
C TYR A 47 -10.67 -10.76 -12.08
N LEU A 48 -9.99 -11.88 -12.34
CA LEU A 48 -9.32 -12.15 -13.62
C LEU A 48 -9.70 -13.53 -14.15
N THR A 49 -9.98 -13.59 -15.45
CA THR A 49 -10.08 -14.83 -16.22
C THR A 49 -8.70 -15.41 -16.51
N LEU A 50 -8.65 -16.69 -16.91
CA LEU A 50 -7.41 -17.34 -17.33
C LEU A 50 -6.72 -16.61 -18.49
N ALA A 51 -7.49 -16.06 -19.44
CA ALA A 51 -6.93 -15.32 -20.57
C ALA A 51 -6.27 -14.00 -20.11
N GLU A 52 -6.91 -13.28 -19.19
CA GLU A 52 -6.36 -12.05 -18.62
C GLU A 52 -5.14 -12.30 -17.74
N LEU A 53 -5.11 -13.42 -16.99
CA LEU A 53 -3.93 -13.83 -16.24
C LEU A 53 -2.74 -14.10 -17.16
N LYS A 54 -2.95 -14.78 -18.29
CA LYS A 54 -1.89 -14.99 -19.30
C LYS A 54 -1.40 -13.66 -19.88
N GLY A 55 -2.32 -12.75 -20.24
CA GLY A 55 -1.95 -11.42 -20.71
C GLY A 55 -1.19 -10.60 -19.66
N LEU A 56 -1.52 -10.74 -18.38
CA LEU A 56 -0.81 -10.08 -17.28
C LEU A 56 0.63 -10.61 -17.14
N ILE A 57 0.82 -11.93 -17.31
CA ILE A 57 2.15 -12.54 -17.32
C ILE A 57 2.98 -11.98 -18.49
N GLU A 58 2.44 -12.00 -19.71
CA GLU A 58 3.12 -11.45 -20.90
C GLU A 58 3.47 -9.97 -20.73
N PHE A 59 2.55 -9.17 -20.19
CA PHE A 59 2.81 -7.76 -19.89
C PHE A 59 3.94 -7.62 -18.86
N ASN A 60 3.89 -8.35 -17.74
CA ASN A 60 4.91 -8.31 -16.69
C ASN A 60 6.29 -8.74 -17.17
N GLU A 61 6.36 -9.61 -18.17
CA GLU A 61 7.60 -10.02 -18.86
C GLU A 61 8.10 -8.99 -19.89
N SER A 62 7.28 -8.01 -20.28
CA SER A 62 7.73 -6.93 -21.15
C SER A 62 8.65 -5.94 -20.43
N ALA A 63 9.45 -5.18 -21.18
CA ALA A 63 10.28 -4.13 -20.60
C ALA A 63 9.45 -3.06 -19.87
N ALA A 64 8.29 -2.71 -20.42
CA ALA A 64 7.37 -1.74 -19.82
C ALA A 64 6.73 -2.29 -18.54
N GLY A 65 6.25 -3.54 -18.54
CA GLY A 65 5.63 -4.15 -17.36
C GLY A 65 6.61 -4.36 -16.21
N ARG A 66 7.85 -4.80 -16.49
CA ARG A 66 8.91 -4.83 -15.47
C ARG A 66 9.16 -3.45 -14.87
N LYS A 67 9.24 -2.41 -15.71
CA LYS A 67 9.45 -1.04 -15.23
C LYS A 67 8.26 -0.57 -14.40
N ALA A 68 7.03 -0.85 -14.84
CA ALA A 68 5.82 -0.53 -14.11
C ALA A 68 5.81 -1.20 -12.72
N ASN A 69 6.03 -2.51 -12.63
CA ASN A 69 6.06 -3.22 -11.34
C ASN A 69 7.08 -2.65 -10.36
N GLN A 70 8.22 -2.16 -10.86
CA GLN A 70 9.24 -1.51 -10.02
C GLN A 70 8.84 -0.12 -9.52
N VAL A 71 8.12 0.68 -10.32
CA VAL A 71 7.88 2.10 -10.02
C VAL A 71 6.46 2.41 -9.58
N MET A 72 5.48 1.56 -9.86
CA MET A 72 4.06 1.82 -9.57
C MET A 72 3.77 2.10 -8.09
N PRO A 73 4.34 1.36 -7.10
CA PRO A 73 4.13 1.70 -5.69
C PRO A 73 4.58 3.12 -5.34
N LYS A 74 5.75 3.52 -5.84
CA LYS A 74 6.31 4.86 -5.63
C LYS A 74 5.49 5.92 -6.36
N LEU A 75 5.09 5.65 -7.60
CA LEU A 75 4.25 6.55 -8.40
C LEU A 75 2.92 6.80 -7.71
N MET A 76 2.27 5.76 -7.18
CA MET A 76 1.03 5.89 -6.42
C MET A 76 1.22 6.72 -5.14
N GLN A 77 2.30 6.48 -4.39
CA GLN A 77 2.62 7.26 -3.20
C GLN A 77 2.79 8.75 -3.53
N GLU A 78 3.64 9.07 -4.51
CA GLU A 78 3.89 10.45 -4.92
C GLU A 78 2.61 11.13 -5.47
N SER A 79 1.77 10.37 -6.17
CA SER A 79 0.48 10.86 -6.66
C SER A 79 -0.47 11.22 -5.52
N MET A 80 -0.53 10.39 -4.47
CA MET A 80 -1.34 10.67 -3.28
C MET A 80 -0.82 11.90 -2.53
N ASP A 81 0.49 12.05 -2.39
CA ASP A 81 1.12 13.20 -1.72
C ASP A 81 0.83 14.52 -2.48
N ALA A 82 0.89 14.47 -3.81
CA ALA A 82 0.53 15.59 -4.67
C ALA A 82 -0.95 15.97 -4.52
N ALA A 83 -1.85 14.97 -4.54
CA ALA A 83 -3.29 15.20 -4.37
C ALA A 83 -3.61 15.83 -2.99
N GLN A 84 -2.97 15.35 -1.93
CA GLN A 84 -3.14 15.93 -0.59
C GLN A 84 -2.64 17.37 -0.53
N THR A 85 -1.52 17.68 -1.19
CA THR A 85 -0.97 19.04 -1.26
C THR A 85 -1.93 19.98 -1.97
N TRP A 86 -2.40 19.57 -3.15
CA TRP A 86 -3.39 20.33 -3.90
C TRP A 86 -4.68 20.58 -3.11
N ALA A 87 -5.19 19.57 -2.39
CA ALA A 87 -6.40 19.72 -1.57
C ALA A 87 -6.21 20.74 -0.43
N ARG A 88 -5.06 20.75 0.23
CA ARG A 88 -4.72 21.75 1.27
C ARG A 88 -4.67 23.16 0.72
N GLU A 89 -4.13 23.34 -0.48
CA GLU A 89 -4.05 24.64 -1.16
C GLU A 89 -5.42 25.13 -1.64
N LEU A 90 -6.28 24.21 -2.11
CA LEU A 90 -7.62 24.52 -2.60
C LEU A 90 -8.58 24.97 -1.48
N GLY A 91 -8.49 24.34 -0.30
CA GLY A 91 -9.44 24.49 0.81
C GLY A 91 -9.81 25.94 1.13
N PRO A 92 -8.85 26.84 1.43
CA PRO A 92 -9.16 28.24 1.74
C PRO A 92 -9.88 28.98 0.61
N GLY A 93 -9.54 28.69 -0.65
CA GLY A 93 -10.19 29.28 -1.81
C GLY A 93 -11.62 28.80 -1.98
N LEU A 94 -11.86 27.50 -1.74
CA LEU A 94 -13.20 26.92 -1.76
C LEU A 94 -14.08 27.53 -0.66
N SER A 95 -13.60 27.60 0.59
CA SER A 95 -14.34 28.19 1.69
C SER A 95 -14.74 29.64 1.40
N LYS A 96 -13.81 30.45 0.86
CA LYS A 96 -14.11 31.84 0.47
C LYS A 96 -15.21 31.92 -0.59
N ARG A 97 -15.21 31.04 -1.60
CA ARG A 97 -16.25 31.00 -2.64
C ARG A 97 -17.61 30.62 -2.05
N VAL A 98 -17.64 29.61 -1.18
CA VAL A 98 -18.88 29.17 -0.52
C VAL A 98 -19.45 30.27 0.37
N LEU A 99 -18.62 30.87 1.23
CA LEU A 99 -19.05 31.97 2.11
C LEU A 99 -19.59 33.17 1.34
N ARG A 100 -18.96 33.51 0.21
CA ARG A 100 -19.45 34.57 -0.68
C ARG A 100 -20.82 34.21 -1.25
N HIS A 101 -21.01 32.98 -1.70
CA HIS A 101 -22.27 32.54 -2.26
C HIS A 101 -23.39 32.51 -1.21
N PHE A 102 -23.09 32.12 0.03
CA PHE A 102 -24.05 32.24 1.15
C PHE A 102 -24.46 33.68 1.41
N ALA A 103 -23.52 34.62 1.39
CA ALA A 103 -23.83 36.04 1.55
C ALA A 103 -24.73 36.56 0.41
N ASP A 104 -24.47 36.14 -0.84
CA ASP A 104 -25.28 36.52 -2.01
C ASP A 104 -26.73 35.97 -1.91
N GLU A 105 -26.92 34.81 -1.26
CA GLU A 105 -28.22 34.16 -1.05
C GLU A 105 -28.90 34.55 0.28
N GLY A 106 -28.26 35.39 1.12
CA GLY A 106 -28.79 35.81 2.42
C GLY A 106 -28.78 34.71 3.50
N ILE A 107 -27.92 33.71 3.36
CA ILE A 107 -27.75 32.61 4.34
C ILE A 107 -26.74 33.06 5.42
N ASP A 108 -27.20 33.21 6.66
CA ASP A 108 -26.32 33.42 7.83
C ASP A 108 -25.92 32.07 8.43
N ILE A 109 -24.65 31.96 8.83
CA ILE A 109 -24.05 30.75 9.39
C ILE A 109 -23.46 30.98 10.79
N ASN A 110 -23.70 32.14 11.41
CA ASN A 110 -23.18 32.51 12.73
C ASN A 110 -24.24 32.42 13.85
N GLU A 111 -25.12 31.42 13.80
CA GLU A 111 -26.02 31.07 14.92
C GLU A 111 -25.36 30.13 15.94
#